data_AF-T2GG60-F1
#
_entry.id   AF-T2GG60-F1
#
_cell.length_a   1.000
_cell.length_b   1.000
_cell.length_c   1.000
_cell.angle_alpha   90.00
_cell.angle_beta   90.00
_cell.angle_gamma   90.00
#
_symmetry.space_group_name_H-M   'P 1'
#
loop_
_entity.id
_entity.type
_entity.pdbx_description
1 polymer ?
#
loop_
_entity_poly.entity_id
_entity_poly.type
_entity_poly.pdbx_seq_one_letter_code
_entity_poly.pdbx_strand_id
1 'polypeptide(L)'
;SRHLALLAPFGELVDLSRETRVIGSGRPLAVPVGEALLGRVLDGLGEPADGQGPVAGDGWVQIQAQAPDPMRRRLIEQPLP
;
A
#
# COMPACT_ATOMS: atom_id res chain seq x y z
N SER A 1 2.27 -3.65 -32.38
CA SER A 1 2.17 -3.99 -30.95
C SER A 1 2.82 -2.87 -30.15
N ARG A 2 2.11 -2.18 -29.25
CA ARG A 2 2.71 -1.08 -28.46
C ARG A 2 3.12 -1.61 -27.08
N HIS A 3 4.43 -1.73 -26.86
CA HIS A 3 5.04 -2.03 -25.56
C HIS A 3 5.23 -0.73 -24.77
N LEU A 4 4.12 -0.09 -24.38
CA LEU A 4 4.15 1.15 -23.61
C LEU A 4 3.48 0.92 -22.27
N ALA A 5 4.16 1.28 -21.17
CA ALA A 5 3.57 1.38 -19.85
C ALA A 5 3.43 2.87 -19.48
N LEU A 6 2.24 3.25 -19.01
CA LEU A 6 1.99 4.57 -18.44
C LEU A 6 2.08 4.46 -16.93
N LEU A 7 2.82 5.37 -16.30
CA LEU A 7 3.05 5.38 -14.86
C LEU A 7 2.74 6.77 -14.30
N ALA A 8 2.18 6.79 -13.09
CA ALA A 8 1.98 8.00 -12.31
C ALA A 8 2.92 7.96 -11.09
N PRO A 9 3.88 8.88 -10.97
CA PRO A 9 4.72 9.00 -9.78
C PRO A 9 3.88 9.48 -8.57
N PHE A 10 4.18 8.93 -7.39
CA PHE A 10 3.51 9.27 -6.13
C PHE A 10 4.27 10.29 -5.26
N GLY A 11 5.45 10.74 -5.71
CA GLY A 11 6.31 11.68 -4.98
C GLY A 11 6.76 12.86 -5.84
N GLU A 12 7.76 13.60 -5.35
CA GLU A 12 8.31 14.74 -6.08
C GLU A 12 8.92 14.34 -7.42
N LEU A 13 8.74 15.23 -8.40
CA LEU A 13 9.24 15.04 -9.77
C LEU A 13 10.55 15.76 -10.04
N VAL A 14 11.05 16.48 -9.05
CA VAL A 14 12.33 17.17 -9.13
C VAL A 14 13.40 16.11 -9.46
N ASP A 15 14.28 16.46 -10.40
CA ASP A 15 15.37 15.61 -10.90
C ASP A 15 14.98 14.37 -11.75
N LEU A 16 13.70 14.20 -12.10
CA LEU A 16 13.32 13.20 -13.10
C LEU A 16 13.64 13.68 -14.52
N SER A 17 14.28 12.80 -15.30
CA SER A 17 14.61 13.05 -16.70
C SER A 17 14.23 11.86 -17.59
N ARG A 18 14.46 11.98 -18.90
CA ARG A 18 14.21 10.91 -19.87
C ARG A 18 15.18 9.73 -19.71
N GLU A 19 16.30 9.97 -19.05
CA GLU A 19 17.36 9.00 -18.79
C GLU A 19 17.14 8.25 -17.48
N THR A 20 16.20 8.70 -16.62
CA THR A 20 15.88 8.04 -15.36
C THR A 20 15.37 6.62 -15.62
N ARG A 21 16.09 5.63 -15.07
CA ARG A 21 15.72 4.23 -15.20
C ARG A 21 14.60 3.89 -14.23
N VAL A 22 13.51 3.34 -14.77
CA VAL A 22 12.43 2.75 -13.96
C VAL A 22 12.65 1.25 -13.85
N ILE A 23 12.61 0.73 -12.63
CA ILE A 23 12.76 -0.70 -12.34
C ILE A 23 11.44 -1.18 -11.73
N GLY A 24 10.83 -2.19 -12.34
CA GLY A 24 9.63 -2.82 -11.80
C GLY A 24 9.95 -3.53 -10.48
N SER A 25 9.11 -3.32 -9.46
CA SER A 25 9.26 -3.95 -8.15
C SER A 25 9.07 -5.48 -8.16
N GLY A 26 8.53 -6.05 -9.24
CA GLY A 26 8.22 -7.47 -9.37
C GLY A 26 7.05 -7.95 -8.50
N ARG A 27 6.40 -7.04 -7.76
CA ARG A 27 5.26 -7.32 -6.89
C ARG A 27 4.18 -6.24 -7.02
N PRO A 28 2.90 -6.58 -6.84
CA PRO A 28 1.83 -5.58 -6.80
C PRO A 28 2.04 -4.56 -5.68
N LEU A 29 1.40 -3.40 -5.82
CA LEU A 29 1.42 -2.37 -4.79
C LEU A 29 0.75 -2.92 -3.52
N ALA A 30 1.50 -2.88 -2.41
CA ALA A 30 1.11 -3.43 -1.12
C ALA A 30 1.62 -2.51 -0.01
N VAL A 31 0.95 -2.53 1.13
CA VAL A 31 1.28 -1.75 2.33
C VAL A 31 1.59 -2.67 3.51
N PRO A 32 2.44 -2.26 4.46
CA PRO A 32 2.65 -3.02 5.69
C PRO A 32 1.36 -3.05 6.52
N VAL A 33 1.15 -4.16 7.22
CA VAL A 33 0.05 -4.34 8.18
C VAL A 33 0.60 -4.95 9.47
N GLY A 34 -0.10 -4.75 10.58
CA GLY A 34 0.28 -5.35 11.87
C GLY A 34 -0.07 -4.46 13.05
N GLU A 35 0.05 -5.03 14.25
CA GLU A 35 -0.27 -4.34 15.50
C GLU A 35 0.67 -3.15 15.76
N ALA A 36 1.89 -3.22 15.24
CA ALA A 36 2.89 -2.14 15.37
C ALA A 36 2.49 -0.82 14.70
N LEU A 37 1.42 -0.81 13.87
CA LEU A 37 0.86 0.40 13.28
C LEU A 37 -0.03 1.18 14.26
N LEU A 38 -0.51 0.55 15.34
CA LEU A 38 -1.39 1.21 16.30
C LEU A 38 -0.69 2.41 16.95
N GLY A 39 -1.34 3.58 16.89
CA GLY A 39 -0.82 4.83 17.42
C GLY A 39 0.19 5.56 16.51
N ARG A 40 0.47 5.03 15.32
CA ARG A 40 1.34 5.66 14.33
C ARG A 40 0.54 6.56 13.37
N VAL A 41 1.21 7.56 12.80
CA VAL A 41 0.68 8.35 11.67
C VAL A 41 1.39 7.89 10.40
N LEU A 42 0.61 7.48 9.41
CA LEU A 42 1.11 6.99 8.13
C LEU A 42 0.64 7.89 6.99
N ASP A 43 1.39 7.91 5.90
CA ASP A 43 0.97 8.52 4.64
C ASP A 43 0.07 7.60 3.80
N GLY A 44 -0.31 8.05 2.60
CA GLY A 44 -1.18 7.28 1.69
C GLY A 44 -0.55 6.02 1.10
N LEU A 45 0.76 5.82 1.27
CA LEU A 45 1.49 4.63 0.85
C LEU A 45 1.81 3.69 2.04
N GLY A 46 1.39 4.05 3.25
CA GLY A 46 1.63 3.28 4.47
C GLY A 46 3.00 3.51 5.08
N GLU A 47 3.73 4.55 4.66
CA GLU A 47 5.03 4.91 5.24
C GLU A 47 4.84 5.80 6.48
N PRO A 48 5.66 5.65 7.54
CA PRO A 48 5.54 6.48 8.74
C PRO A 48 5.82 7.97 8.49
N ALA A 49 4.86 8.82 8.88
CA ALA A 49 4.91 10.28 8.73
C ALA A 49 5.02 11.04 10.07
N ASP A 50 5.08 10.33 11.20
CA ASP A 50 5.16 10.89 12.55
C ASP A 50 6.59 11.15 13.06
N GLY A 51 7.63 10.81 12.30
CA GLY A 51 9.02 10.98 12.70
C GLY A 51 9.51 10.00 13.79
N GLN A 52 8.75 8.97 14.15
CA GLN A 52 9.12 8.00 15.19
C GLN A 52 9.94 6.81 14.65
N GLY A 53 10.49 6.93 13.44
CA GLY A 53 11.25 5.87 12.78
C GLY A 53 10.38 4.79 12.11
N PRO A 54 11.01 3.73 11.57
CA PRO A 54 10.31 2.70 10.82
C PRO A 54 9.34 1.88 11.70
N VAL A 55 8.28 1.35 11.09
CA VAL A 55 7.37 0.37 11.72
C VAL A 55 7.69 -1.02 11.18
N ALA A 56 7.88 -1.98 12.07
CA ALA A 56 7.94 -3.38 11.67
C ALA A 56 6.51 -3.89 11.45
N GLY A 57 6.11 -4.09 10.20
CA GLY A 57 4.84 -4.76 9.88
C GLY A 57 4.95 -6.28 10.09
N ASP A 58 3.85 -6.90 10.50
CA ASP A 58 3.70 -8.36 10.61
C ASP A 58 3.44 -9.02 9.25
N GLY A 59 3.14 -8.22 8.23
CA GLY A 59 2.91 -8.69 6.86
C GLY A 59 2.70 -7.55 5.87
N TRP A 60 2.42 -7.92 4.63
CA TRP A 60 2.11 -7.01 3.54
C TRP A 60 0.78 -7.40 2.90
N VAL A 61 -0.10 -6.42 2.69
CA VAL A 61 -1.39 -6.63 2.03
C VAL A 61 -1.47 -5.77 0.78
N GLN A 62 -1.96 -6.36 -0.31
CA GLN A 62 -2.19 -5.63 -1.56
C GLN A 62 -3.30 -4.60 -1.38
N ILE A 63 -3.08 -3.39 -1.91
CA ILE A 63 -4.09 -2.32 -1.83
C ILE A 63 -5.35 -2.65 -2.66
N GLN A 64 -5.20 -3.50 -3.67
CA GLN A 64 -6.27 -3.96 -4.55
C GLN A 64 -6.55 -5.44 -4.26
N ALA A 65 -7.20 -5.71 -3.13
CA ALA A 65 -7.62 -7.05 -2.74
C ALA A 65 -9.10 -7.31 -3.10
N GLN A 66 -9.42 -8.55 -3.44
CA GLN A 66 -10.82 -8.96 -3.61
C GLN A 66 -11.53 -9.02 -2.26
N ALA A 67 -12.82 -8.66 -2.25
CA ALA A 67 -13.65 -8.81 -1.07
C ALA A 67 -13.81 -10.30 -0.69
N PRO A 68 -14.05 -10.63 0.59
CA PRO A 68 -14.31 -11.99 1.02
C PRO A 68 -15.52 -12.61 0.32
N ASP A 69 -15.43 -13.91 0.03
CA ASP A 69 -16.48 -14.73 -0.57
C ASP A 69 -17.81 -14.57 0.20
N PRO A 70 -18.91 -14.17 -0.46
CA PRO A 70 -20.23 -14.03 0.16
C PRO A 70 -20.70 -15.27 0.92
N MET A 71 -20.40 -16.48 0.44
CA MET A 71 -20.81 -17.73 1.08
C MET A 71 -20.00 -18.08 2.33
N ARG A 72 -18.89 -17.37 2.56
CA ARG A 72 -18.08 -17.48 3.78
C ARG A 72 -18.38 -16.38 4.80
N ARG A 73 -19.29 -15.46 4.50
CA ARG A 73 -19.63 -14.34 5.40
C ARG A 73 -20.51 -14.83 6.54
N ARG A 74 -20.17 -14.43 7.76
CA ARG A 74 -21.04 -14.60 8.93
C ARG A 74 -22.10 -13.49 8.94
N LEU A 75 -23.30 -13.80 9.45
CA LEU A 75 -24.32 -12.79 9.72
C LEU A 75 -23.80 -11.77 10.75
N ILE A 76 -24.10 -10.49 10.54
CA ILE A 76 -23.77 -9.43 11.49
C ILE A 76 -24.76 -9.52 12.66
N GLU A 77 -24.26 -9.90 13.84
CA GLU A 77 -25.08 -10.12 15.04
C GLU A 77 -24.90 -9.02 16.10
N GLN A 78 -23.84 -8.21 15.97
CA GLN A 78 -23.46 -7.22 16.97
C GLN A 78 -23.30 -5.85 16.32
N PRO A 79 -24.01 -4.81 16.79
CA PRO A 79 -23.72 -3.44 16.38
C PRO A 79 -22.35 -3.02 16.93
N LEU A 80 -21.61 -2.24 16.14
CA LEU A 80 -20.42 -1.55 16.63
C LEU A 80 -20.88 -0.35 17.47
N PRO A 81 -20.48 -0.24 18.75
CA PRO A 81 -20.85 0.88 19.62
C PRO A 81 -20.21 2.20 19.19
#